data_AF-A0A3N4M5S4-F1
#
_entry.id   AF-A0A3N4M5S4-F1
#
_cell.length_a   1.000
_cell.length_b   1.000
_cell.length_c   1.000
_cell.angle_alpha   90.00
_cell.angle_beta   90.00
_cell.angle_gamma   90.00
#
_symmetry.space_group_name_H-M   'P 1'
#
loop_
_entity.id
_entity.type
_entity.pdbx_description
1 polymer ?
#
loop_
_entity_poly.entity_id
_entity_poly.type
_entity_poly.pdbx_seq_one_letter_code
_entity_poly.pdbx_strand_id
1 'polypeptide(L)'
;MARFTSFVVALLVASITSTSARPQPYCTNCVSSPNNCDITAPCSSFGGSLFCGCRPGYKATTYAISDTDTTKQWRITTLPGHEHRVWTAPGVVCDTLCKYPFGSDPCGEVAVADQCYVPPPY
;
A
#
# COMPACT_ATOMS: atom_id res chain seq x y z
N MET A 1 17.48 -8.17 69.60
CA MET A 1 17.05 -7.29 68.48
C MET A 1 18.22 -7.18 67.51
N ALA A 2 18.16 -7.43 66.20
CA ALA A 2 17.11 -7.84 65.28
C ALA A 2 17.81 -8.56 64.09
N ARG A 3 17.15 -9.56 63.50
CA ARG A 3 17.64 -10.31 62.33
C ARG A 3 17.31 -9.51 61.06
N PHE A 4 18.31 -9.22 60.22
CA PHE A 4 18.09 -8.68 58.87
C PHE A 4 18.01 -9.85 57.89
N THR A 5 16.80 -10.27 57.56
CA THR A 5 16.54 -11.22 56.46
C THR A 5 16.51 -10.46 55.14
N SER A 6 17.49 -10.73 54.29
CA SER A 6 17.62 -10.15 52.96
C SER A 6 16.65 -10.86 51.99
N PHE A 7 15.64 -10.14 51.49
CA PHE A 7 14.72 -10.64 50.47
C PHE A 7 15.26 -10.27 49.09
N VAL A 8 15.85 -11.26 48.40
CA VAL A 8 16.25 -11.13 46.99
C VAL A 8 14.98 -11.30 46.14
N VAL A 9 14.42 -10.20 45.66
CA VAL A 9 13.27 -10.22 44.74
C VAL A 9 13.80 -10.50 43.33
N ALA A 10 13.64 -11.74 42.87
CA ALA A 10 13.94 -12.13 41.49
C ALA A 10 12.87 -11.56 40.54
N LEU A 11 13.24 -10.52 39.79
CA LEU A 11 12.42 -9.95 38.72
C LEU A 11 12.44 -10.89 37.50
N LEU A 12 11.35 -11.64 37.31
CA LEU A 12 11.08 -12.40 36.09
C LEU A 12 10.81 -11.39 34.95
N VAL A 13 11.76 -11.29 34.02
CA VAL A 13 11.59 -10.49 32.80
C VAL A 13 10.65 -11.23 31.87
N ALA A 14 9.38 -10.82 31.83
CA ALA A 14 8.43 -11.29 30.83
C ALA A 14 8.82 -10.69 29.46
N SER A 15 9.39 -11.52 28.58
CA SER A 15 9.66 -11.17 27.19
C SER A 15 8.33 -11.00 26.44
N ILE A 16 7.87 -9.76 26.33
CA ILE A 16 6.73 -9.37 25.52
C ILE A 16 7.16 -9.50 24.05
N THR A 17 6.84 -10.61 23.40
CA THR A 17 6.95 -10.70 21.94
C THR A 17 5.84 -9.84 21.33
N SER A 18 6.15 -8.59 21.05
CA SER A 18 5.28 -7.70 20.29
C SER A 18 5.18 -8.25 18.86
N THR A 19 4.12 -9.01 18.56
CA THR A 19 3.68 -9.19 17.18
C THR A 19 3.16 -7.84 16.70
N SER A 20 4.07 -7.03 16.18
CA SER A 20 3.74 -5.83 15.42
C SER A 20 3.01 -6.30 14.17
N ALA A 21 1.68 -6.37 14.22
CA ALA A 21 0.88 -6.14 13.03
C ALA A 21 1.19 -4.70 12.60
N ARG A 22 2.28 -4.53 11.85
CA ARG A 22 2.56 -3.26 11.18
C ARG A 22 1.30 -2.95 10.39
N PRO A 23 0.62 -1.81 10.63
CA PRO A 23 -0.39 -1.33 9.70
C PRO A 23 0.33 -1.21 8.38
N GLN A 24 0.06 -2.10 7.43
CA GLN A 24 0.81 -2.14 6.19
C GLN A 24 0.52 -0.83 5.46
N PRO A 25 1.48 0.12 5.34
CA PRO A 25 1.21 1.40 4.69
C PRO A 25 1.08 1.25 3.16
N TYR A 26 1.19 0.02 2.67
CA TYR A 26 1.08 -0.36 1.26
C TYR A 26 -0.40 -0.64 0.93
N CYS A 27 -0.84 -0.23 -0.25
CA CYS A 27 -2.05 -0.75 -0.87
C CYS A 27 -3.32 -0.61 -0.01
N THR A 28 -3.53 0.57 0.57
CA THR A 28 -4.74 0.86 1.35
C THR A 28 -5.99 0.71 0.47
N ASN A 29 -6.95 -0.08 0.93
CA ASN A 29 -8.23 -0.24 0.23
C ASN A 29 -9.03 1.07 0.21
N CYS A 30 -9.78 1.29 -0.86
CA CYS A 30 -10.72 2.40 -0.96
C CYS A 30 -12.12 2.02 -0.47
N VAL A 31 -12.88 3.05 -0.12
CA VAL A 31 -14.32 2.98 0.13
C VAL A 31 -14.99 3.72 -1.01
N SER A 32 -15.96 3.09 -1.68
CA SER A 32 -16.67 3.71 -2.82
C SER A 32 -17.79 4.66 -2.37
N SER A 33 -18.33 4.47 -1.16
CA SER A 33 -19.35 5.33 -0.57
C SER A 33 -19.25 5.36 0.97
N PRO A 34 -18.88 6.49 1.58
CA PRO A 34 -18.44 7.71 0.91
C PRO A 34 -17.11 7.49 0.19
N ASN A 35 -17.02 7.96 -1.07
CA ASN A 35 -15.81 7.83 -1.87
C ASN A 35 -14.64 8.54 -1.18
N ASN A 36 -13.54 7.83 -0.94
CA ASN A 36 -12.31 8.39 -0.38
C ASN A 36 -11.16 8.50 -1.39
N CYS A 37 -11.38 8.12 -2.65
CA CYS A 37 -10.41 8.32 -3.71
C CYS A 37 -10.49 9.72 -4.32
N ASP A 38 -9.38 10.17 -4.91
CA ASP A 38 -9.41 11.33 -5.81
C ASP A 38 -10.19 11.03 -7.09
N ILE A 39 -10.79 12.05 -7.70
CA ILE A 39 -11.58 11.91 -8.94
C ILE A 39 -10.76 11.38 -10.13
N THR A 40 -9.44 11.58 -10.11
CA THR A 40 -8.52 11.10 -11.14
C THR A 40 -8.14 9.63 -10.97
N ALA A 41 -8.43 9.03 -9.81
CA ALA A 41 -8.13 7.64 -9.48
C ALA A 41 -9.35 6.95 -8.84
N PRO A 42 -10.46 6.73 -9.59
CA PRO A 42 -11.70 6.21 -9.01
C PRO A 42 -11.52 4.85 -8.33
N CYS A 43 -12.28 4.64 -7.25
CA CYS A 43 -12.30 3.37 -6.51
C CYS A 43 -12.77 2.24 -7.44
N SER A 44 -11.92 1.25 -7.65
CA SER A 44 -12.12 0.17 -8.61
C SER A 44 -11.83 -1.19 -7.98
N SER A 45 -12.57 -2.23 -8.40
CA SER A 45 -12.26 -3.60 -8.00
C SER A 45 -11.02 -4.13 -8.70
N PHE A 46 -10.22 -4.89 -7.95
CA PHE A 46 -9.02 -5.56 -8.42
C PHE A 46 -8.81 -6.86 -7.66
N GLY A 47 -9.01 -8.00 -8.34
CA GLY A 47 -8.82 -9.32 -7.73
C GLY A 47 -9.56 -9.49 -6.39
N GLY A 48 -10.78 -8.96 -6.26
CA GLY A 48 -11.57 -9.02 -5.04
C GLY A 48 -11.24 -7.95 -3.97
N SER A 49 -10.18 -7.16 -4.14
CA SER A 49 -9.88 -5.95 -3.36
C SER A 49 -10.41 -4.69 -4.04
N LEU A 50 -10.40 -3.55 -3.35
CA LEU A 50 -10.83 -2.24 -3.87
C LEU A 50 -9.69 -1.24 -3.74
N PHE A 51 -9.19 -0.70 -4.84
CA PHE A 51 -8.10 0.29 -4.85
C PHE A 51 -8.47 1.54 -5.66
N CYS A 52 -7.87 2.69 -5.32
CA CYS A 52 -7.99 3.92 -6.12
C CYS A 52 -7.12 3.76 -7.37
N GLY A 53 -7.74 3.52 -8.52
CA GLY A 53 -7.02 3.15 -9.74
C GLY A 53 -6.98 4.29 -10.74
N CYS A 54 -5.78 4.65 -11.17
CA CYS A 54 -5.55 5.69 -12.17
C CYS A 54 -6.23 5.36 -13.51
N ARG A 55 -6.50 6.42 -14.29
CA ARG A 55 -6.81 6.27 -15.71
C ARG A 55 -5.63 5.61 -16.44
N PRO A 56 -5.86 4.77 -17.46
CA PRO A 56 -4.77 4.15 -18.22
C PRO A 56 -3.76 5.18 -18.76
N GLY A 57 -2.47 4.93 -18.59
CA GLY A 57 -1.39 5.83 -19.04
C GLY A 57 -1.06 6.98 -18.08
N TYR A 58 -1.70 7.04 -16.90
CA TYR A 58 -1.44 8.04 -15.88
C TYR A 58 -0.87 7.43 -14.59
N LYS A 59 -0.10 8.24 -13.85
CA LYS A 59 0.54 7.97 -12.57
C LYS A 59 0.41 9.17 -11.62
N ALA A 60 0.79 9.00 -10.36
CA ALA A 60 0.68 10.02 -9.31
C ALA A 60 1.99 10.78 -9.04
N THR A 61 3.00 10.57 -9.89
CA THR A 61 4.33 11.16 -9.72
C THR A 61 4.26 12.68 -9.80
N THR A 62 4.84 13.33 -8.82
CA THR A 62 4.98 14.79 -8.75
C THR A 62 6.38 15.13 -8.23
N TYR A 63 6.65 16.41 -7.94
CA TYR A 63 7.89 16.77 -7.24
C TYR A 63 7.99 16.17 -5.82
N ALA A 64 6.86 15.80 -5.21
CA ALA A 64 6.77 15.28 -3.84
C ALA A 64 6.58 13.75 -3.79
N ILE A 65 6.21 13.12 -4.90
CA ILE A 65 5.94 11.68 -5.00
C ILE A 65 6.81 11.13 -6.11
N SER A 66 7.79 10.28 -5.78
CA SER A 66 8.62 9.61 -6.79
C SER A 66 7.90 8.41 -7.40
N ASP A 67 8.37 7.95 -8.55
CA ASP A 67 7.88 6.71 -9.20
C ASP A 67 8.02 5.46 -8.31
N THR A 68 8.92 5.51 -7.32
CA THR A 68 9.21 4.41 -6.40
C THR A 68 8.49 4.50 -5.06
N ASP A 69 7.70 5.55 -4.82
CA ASP A 69 6.98 5.73 -3.55
C ASP A 69 5.72 4.85 -3.50
N THR A 70 5.91 3.61 -3.06
CA THR A 70 4.84 2.60 -2.90
C THR A 70 3.84 2.92 -1.80
N THR A 71 4.08 3.94 -0.97
CA THR A 71 3.09 4.43 0.00
C THR A 71 2.06 5.35 -0.64
N LYS A 72 2.33 5.83 -1.86
CA LYS A 72 1.46 6.75 -2.60
C LYS A 72 0.95 6.15 -3.89
N GLN A 73 1.78 5.41 -4.61
CA GLN A 73 1.42 4.78 -5.88
C GLN A 73 2.14 3.46 -6.09
N TRP A 74 1.49 2.52 -6.75
CA TRP A 74 2.10 1.22 -7.03
C TRP A 74 1.44 0.56 -8.24
N ARG A 75 2.14 -0.41 -8.82
CA ARG A 75 1.57 -1.41 -9.73
C ARG A 75 1.42 -2.74 -9.03
N ILE A 76 0.50 -3.57 -9.53
CA ILE A 76 0.35 -4.97 -9.11
C ILE A 76 0.41 -5.82 -10.36
N THR A 77 1.45 -6.65 -10.47
CA THR A 77 1.72 -7.46 -11.67
C THR A 77 1.33 -8.92 -11.50
N THR A 78 0.80 -9.30 -10.33
CA THR A 78 0.39 -10.67 -10.01
C THR A 78 -0.95 -11.05 -10.61
N LEU A 79 -1.74 -10.09 -11.12
CA LEU A 79 -3.01 -10.34 -11.81
C LEU A 79 -2.87 -10.05 -13.31
N PRO A 80 -3.10 -11.06 -14.19
CA PRO A 80 -2.98 -10.90 -15.63
C PRO A 80 -3.86 -9.78 -16.20
N GLY A 81 -3.32 -8.98 -17.12
CA GLY A 81 -4.04 -7.90 -17.81
C GLY A 81 -4.12 -6.57 -17.06
N HIS A 82 -3.48 -6.47 -15.89
CA HIS A 82 -3.45 -5.27 -15.06
C HIS A 82 -2.05 -4.82 -14.65
N GLU A 83 -1.01 -5.44 -15.20
CA GLU A 83 0.40 -5.25 -14.89
C GLU A 83 0.86 -3.79 -15.07
N HIS A 84 0.15 -3.06 -15.93
CA HIS A 84 0.43 -1.68 -16.30
C HIS A 84 -0.46 -0.66 -15.59
N ARG A 85 -1.44 -1.10 -14.80
CA ARG A 85 -2.35 -0.19 -14.10
C ARG A 85 -1.67 0.35 -12.85
N VAL A 86 -1.69 1.68 -12.71
CA VAL A 86 -1.24 2.35 -11.49
C VAL A 86 -2.40 2.48 -10.52
N TRP A 87 -2.11 2.14 -9.27
CA TRP A 87 -2.97 2.28 -8.11
C TRP A 87 -2.39 3.31 -7.17
N THR A 88 -3.23 3.94 -6.37
CA THR A 88 -2.83 5.01 -5.46
C THR A 88 -3.48 4.89 -4.10
N ALA A 89 -2.87 5.51 -3.09
CA ALA A 89 -3.50 5.65 -1.80
C ALA A 89 -4.73 6.58 -1.89
N PRO A 90 -5.75 6.42 -1.03
CA PRO A 90 -6.89 7.33 -0.97
C PRO A 90 -6.48 8.82 -0.96
N GLY A 91 -7.18 9.64 -1.75
CA GLY A 91 -6.93 11.08 -1.89
C GLY A 91 -5.68 11.49 -2.68
N VAL A 92 -4.88 10.56 -3.20
CA VAL A 92 -3.73 10.87 -4.05
C VAL A 92 -4.19 11.16 -5.48
N VAL A 93 -3.81 12.33 -6.01
CA VAL A 93 -4.08 12.73 -7.39
C VAL A 93 -3.25 11.89 -8.35
N CYS A 94 -3.87 11.42 -9.43
CA CYS A 94 -3.26 10.59 -10.47
C CYS A 94 -3.54 11.14 -11.88
N ASP A 95 -2.94 12.27 -12.20
CA ASP A 95 -3.14 13.01 -13.46
C ASP A 95 -1.84 13.29 -14.22
N THR A 96 -0.71 12.71 -13.78
CA THR A 96 0.56 12.84 -14.49
C THR A 96 0.71 11.73 -15.52
N LEU A 97 1.06 12.08 -16.77
CA LEU A 97 1.32 11.07 -17.80
C LEU A 97 2.52 10.20 -17.44
N CYS A 98 2.40 8.91 -17.73
CA CYS A 98 3.54 8.00 -17.70
C CYS A 98 4.52 8.32 -18.83
N LYS A 99 5.76 7.82 -18.73
CA LYS A 99 6.83 8.06 -19.72
C LYS A 99 6.48 7.52 -21.10
N TYR A 100 5.81 6.36 -21.14
CA TYR A 100 5.36 5.72 -22.37
C TYR A 100 3.87 5.33 -22.26
N PRO A 101 2.94 6.31 -22.25
CA PRO A 101 1.55 6.08 -21.87
C PRO A 101 0.76 5.25 -22.88
N PHE A 102 1.28 5.09 -24.10
CA PHE A 102 0.70 4.28 -25.18
C PHE A 102 1.64 3.15 -25.65
N GLY A 103 2.72 2.90 -24.90
CA GLY A 103 3.71 1.88 -25.24
C GLY A 103 3.25 0.46 -24.90
N SER A 104 4.13 -0.51 -25.12
CA SER A 104 3.91 -1.91 -24.75
C SER A 104 4.00 -2.16 -23.24
N ASP A 105 4.56 -1.21 -22.48
CA ASP A 105 4.62 -1.25 -21.01
C ASP A 105 4.28 0.13 -20.43
N PRO A 106 3.01 0.54 -20.48
CA PRO A 106 2.61 1.82 -19.94
C PRO A 106 2.85 1.86 -18.43
N CYS A 107 3.44 2.97 -17.97
CA CYS A 107 3.73 3.21 -16.56
C CYS A 107 4.71 2.20 -15.93
N GLY A 108 5.50 1.47 -16.74
CA GLY A 108 6.49 0.51 -16.26
C GLY A 108 7.51 1.11 -15.28
N GLU A 109 7.72 2.43 -15.32
CA GLU A 109 8.58 3.14 -14.37
C GLU A 109 8.05 3.18 -12.93
N VAL A 110 6.74 3.01 -12.71
CA VAL A 110 6.14 2.99 -11.37
C VAL A 110 6.50 1.66 -10.68
N ALA A 111 6.91 1.72 -9.42
CA ALA A 111 7.30 0.54 -8.66
C ALA A 111 6.13 -0.45 -8.47
N VAL A 112 6.48 -1.74 -8.46
CA VAL A 112 5.55 -2.83 -8.15
C VAL A 112 5.51 -3.03 -6.63
N ALA A 113 4.30 -3.23 -6.09
CA ALA A 113 4.11 -3.59 -4.70
C ALA A 113 3.69 -5.06 -4.59
N ASP A 114 4.67 -5.94 -4.33
CA ASP A 114 4.47 -7.40 -4.24
C ASP A 114 3.67 -7.84 -3.01
N GLN A 115 3.46 -6.91 -2.06
CA GLN A 115 2.85 -7.19 -0.75
C GLN A 115 1.39 -6.73 -0.66
N CYS A 116 0.80 -6.19 -1.74
CA CYS A 116 -0.62 -5.88 -1.75
C CYS A 116 -1.44 -7.16 -1.56
N TYR A 117 -2.29 -7.20 -0.54
CA TYR A 117 -3.20 -8.32 -0.38
C TYR A 117 -4.29 -8.26 -1.46
N VAL A 118 -4.28 -9.25 -2.34
CA VAL A 118 -5.30 -9.50 -3.35
C VAL A 118 -5.82 -10.91 -3.06
N PRO A 119 -7.07 -11.08 -2.62
CA PRO A 119 -7.61 -12.41 -2.38
C PRO A 119 -7.59 -13.24 -3.68
N PRO A 120 -7.39 -14.57 -3.59
CA PRO A 120 -7.37 -15.42 -4.76
C PRO A 120 -8.72 -15.38 -5.51
N PRO A 121 -8.71 -15.48 -6.86
CA PRO A 121 -9.94 -15.61 -7.63
C PRO A 121 -10.64 -16.91 -7.22
N TYR A 122 -11.93 -16.83 -6.90
CA TYR A 122 -12.77 -17.98 -6.54
C TYR A 122 -12.89 -18.99 -7.68
#